data_AF-F3FWX9-F1
#
_entry.id   AF-F3FWX9-F1
#
_cell.length_a   1.000
_cell.length_b   1.000
_cell.length_c   1.000
_cell.angle_alpha   90.00
_cell.angle_beta   90.00
_cell.angle_gamma   90.00
#
_symmetry.space_group_name_H-M   'P 1'
#
loop_
_entity.id
_entity.type
_entity.pdbx_description
1 polymer ?
#
loop_
_entity_poly.entity_id
_entity_poly.type
_entity_poly.pdbx_seq_one_letter_code
_entity_poly.pdbx_strand_id
1 'polypeptide(L)' 'METMLRIHLLQNWFSLSDPAMEEALYEITPMRQFARLTLSAPIPEDTTIMNFRHLLEKHQLAPAILAVINGYLQDKGLS' A
#
# COMPACT_ATOMS: atom_id res chain seq x y z
N MET A 1 9.90 -5.09 -1.32
CA MET A 1 8.92 -5.46 -0.28
C MET A 1 8.34 -4.22 0.40
N GLU A 2 9.15 -3.28 0.88
CA GLU A 2 8.67 -2.02 1.51
C GLU A 2 7.69 -1.21 0.64
N THR A 3 7.99 -1.06 -0.67
CA THR A 3 7.10 -0.38 -1.64
C THR A 3 5.72 -0.99 -1.70
N MET A 4 5.61 -2.32 -1.84
CA MET A 4 4.30 -3.00 -1.93
C MET A 4 3.50 -2.88 -0.63
N LEU A 5 4.18 -2.87 0.53
CA LEU A 5 3.51 -2.61 1.80
C LEU A 5 2.94 -1.19 1.86
N ARG A 6 3.70 -0.18 1.41
CA ARG A 6 3.22 1.21 1.33
C ARG A 6 2.04 1.36 0.38
N ILE A 7 2.07 0.69 -0.76
CA ILE A 7 0.95 0.64 -1.72
C ILE A 7 -0.28 0.02 -1.07
N HIS A 8 -0.12 -1.11 -0.37
CA HIS A 8 -1.23 -1.75 0.34
C HIS A 8 -1.84 -0.84 1.42
N LEU A 9 -1.04 -0.05 2.13
CA LEU A 9 -1.55 0.95 3.08
C LEU A 9 -2.33 2.06 2.39
N LEU A 10 -1.84 2.58 1.26
CA LEU A 10 -2.57 3.56 0.46
C LEU A 10 -3.92 3.01 -0.02
N GLN A 11 -3.95 1.75 -0.48
CA GLN A 11 -5.21 1.07 -0.85
C GLN A 11 -6.20 1.04 0.32
N ASN A 12 -5.74 0.67 1.52
CA ASN A 12 -6.60 0.58 2.69
C ASN A 12 -7.07 1.95 3.20
N TRP A 13 -6.21 2.97 3.18
CA TRP A 13 -6.55 4.30 3.69
C TRP A 13 -7.47 5.09 2.77
N PHE A 14 -7.34 4.89 1.46
CA PHE A 14 -8.12 5.61 0.45
C PHE A 14 -9.19 4.72 -0.22
N SER A 15 -9.37 3.48 0.25
CA SER A 15 -10.31 2.50 -0.31
C SER A 15 -10.14 2.29 -1.82
N LEU A 16 -8.90 2.21 -2.29
CA LEU A 16 -8.58 2.05 -3.71
C LEU A 16 -8.52 0.57 -4.10
N SER A 17 -9.13 0.24 -5.24
CA SER A 17 -8.96 -1.07 -5.90
C SER A 17 -7.54 -1.22 -6.47
N ASP A 18 -7.18 -2.44 -6.92
CA ASP A 18 -5.87 -2.69 -7.53
C ASP A 18 -5.65 -1.80 -8.79
N PRO A 19 -6.62 -1.66 -9.74
CA PRO A 19 -6.48 -0.74 -10.88
C PRO A 19 -6.46 0.74 -10.47
N ALA A 20 -7.33 1.15 -9.55
CA ALA A 20 -7.37 2.55 -9.11
C ALA A 20 -6.08 2.96 -8.38
N MET A 21 -5.43 2.02 -7.71
CA MET A 21 -4.13 2.25 -7.06
C MET A 21 -3.01 2.40 -8.10
N GLU A 22 -3.00 1.59 -9.16
CA GLU A 22 -2.05 1.76 -10.27
C GLU A 22 -2.19 3.17 -10.88
N GLU A 23 -3.41 3.56 -11.27
CA GLU A 23 -3.69 4.89 -11.83
C GLU A 23 -3.23 6.00 -10.87
N ALA A 24 -3.54 5.87 -9.58
CA ALA A 24 -3.11 6.83 -8.57
C ALA A 24 -1.58 6.90 -8.41
N LEU A 25 -0.84 5.80 -8.59
CA LEU A 25 0.63 5.84 -8.59
C LEU A 25 1.19 6.57 -9.83
N TYR A 26 0.50 6.55 -10.97
CA TYR A 26 0.87 7.33 -12.15
C TYR A 26 0.51 8.81 -12.02
N GLU A 27 -0.68 9.12 -11.51
CA GLU A 27 -1.23 10.48 -11.57
C GLU A 27 -0.95 11.30 -10.30
N ILE A 28 -0.98 10.67 -9.12
CA ILE A 28 -0.96 11.36 -7.84
C ILE A 28 0.45 11.33 -7.26
N THR A 29 1.20 12.40 -7.51
CA THR A 29 2.60 12.53 -7.07
C THR A 29 2.83 12.23 -5.58
N PRO A 30 2.01 12.73 -4.62
CA PRO A 30 2.19 12.38 -3.21
C PRO A 30 2.07 10.87 -2.91
N MET A 31 1.14 10.16 -3.55
CA MET A 31 0.98 8.71 -3.37
C MET A 31 2.18 7.95 -3.94
N ARG A 32 2.64 8.33 -5.13
CA ARG A 32 3.86 7.79 -5.74
C ARG A 32 5.09 8.00 -4.87
N GLN A 33 5.27 9.21 -4.33
CA GLN A 33 6.38 9.54 -3.42
C GLN A 33 6.29 8.78 -2.10
N PHE A 34 5.09 8.64 -1.53
CA PHE A 34 4.88 7.85 -0.32
C PHE A 34 5.28 6.38 -0.51
N ALA A 35 5.00 5.82 -1.68
CA ALA A 35 5.41 4.47 -2.09
C ALA A 35 6.90 4.36 -2.48
N ARG A 36 7.64 5.49 -2.47
CA ARG A 36 9.06 5.60 -2.89
C ARG A 36 9.28 5.19 -4.35
N LEU A 37 8.33 5.52 -5.22
CA LEU A 37 8.41 5.29 -6.66
C LEU A 37 8.78 6.58 -7.41
N THR A 38 9.36 6.41 -8.59
CA THR A 38 9.65 7.49 -9.54
C THR A 38 9.12 7.11 -10.92
N LEU A 39 8.80 8.08 -11.77
CA LEU A 39 8.37 7.82 -13.15
C LEU A 39 9.51 7.34 -14.07
N SER A 40 10.74 7.36 -13.58
CA SER A 40 11.92 6.84 -14.30
C SER A 40 12.12 5.32 -14.11
N ALA A 41 11.30 4.67 -13.28
CA ALA A 41 11.34 3.24 -13.02
C ALA A 41 9.94 2.64 -13.21
N PRO A 42 9.83 1.32 -13.43
CA PRO A 42 8.54 0.66 -13.56
C PRO A 42 7.66 0.87 -12.33
N ILE A 43 6.41 1.30 -12.57
CA ILE A 43 5.37 1.33 -11.54
C ILE A 43 4.68 -0.04 -11.52
N PRO A 44 4.38 -0.60 -10.32
CA PRO A 44 3.64 -1.84 -10.22
C PRO A 44 2.28 -1.75 -10.91
N GLU A 45 2.04 -2.65 -11.85
CA GLU A 45 0.75 -2.84 -12.50
C GLU A 45 -0.28 -3.42 -11.50
N ASP A 46 -1.56 -3.23 -11.78
CA ASP A 46 -2.69 -3.73 -11.00
C ASP A 46 -2.55 -5.23 -10.66
N THR A 47 -2.11 -6.06 -11.60
CA THR A 47 -1.87 -7.50 -11.39
C THR A 47 -0.75 -7.76 -10.37
N THR A 48 0.28 -6.91 -10.32
CA THR A 48 1.37 -7.01 -9.33
C THR A 48 0.86 -6.63 -7.94
N ILE A 49 0.01 -5.60 -7.85
CA ILE A 49 -0.64 -5.17 -6.61
C ILE A 49 -1.59 -6.26 -6.09
N MET A 50 -2.43 -6.80 -6.98
CA MET A 50 -3.35 -7.91 -6.70
C MET A 50 -2.61 -9.14 -6.17
N ASN A 51 -1.50 -9.55 -6.81
CA ASN A 51 -0.71 -10.70 -6.38
C ASN A 51 -0.14 -10.52 -4.97
N PHE A 52 0.30 -9.30 -4.64
CA PHE A 52 0.77 -9.00 -3.29
C PHE A 52 -0.36 -9.04 -2.26
N ARG A 53 -1.52 -8.48 -2.58
CA ARG A 53 -2.71 -8.55 -1.73
C ARG A 53 -3.10 -10.00 -1.45
N HIS A 54 -3.16 -10.85 -2.47
CA HIS A 54 -3.42 -12.28 -2.30
C HIS A 54 -2.36 -13.01 -1.48
N LEU A 55 -1.09 -12.61 -1.57
CA LEU A 55 -0.05 -13.13 -0.70
C LEU A 55 -0.33 -12.79 0.77
N LEU A 56 -0.72 -11.56 1.08
CA LEU A 56 -1.07 -11.15 2.44
C LEU A 56 -2.31 -11.88 2.96
N GLU A 57 -3.35 -12.02 2.13
CA GLU A 57 -4.59 -12.73 2.45
C GLU A 57 -4.32 -14.20 2.76
N LYS A 58 -3.56 -14.89 1.89
CA LYS A 58 -3.20 -16.30 2.06
C LYS A 58 -2.52 -16.58 3.40
N HIS A 59 -1.70 -15.64 3.86
CA HIS A 59 -0.96 -15.76 5.12
C HIS A 59 -1.62 -15.03 6.28
N GLN A 60 -2.83 -14.48 6.10
CA GLN A 60 -3.58 -13.71 7.10
C GLN A 60 -2.75 -12.57 7.72
N LEU A 61 -1.89 -11.94 6.91
CA LEU A 61 -0.95 -10.92 7.37
C LEU A 61 -1.57 -9.53 7.42
N ALA A 62 -2.61 -9.24 6.64
CA ALA A 62 -3.21 -7.90 6.60
C ALA A 62 -3.74 -7.44 7.99
N PRO A 63 -4.50 -8.26 8.75
CA PRO A 63 -4.94 -7.87 10.10
C PRO A 63 -3.76 -7.68 11.07
N ALA A 64 -2.73 -8.53 10.98
CA ALA A 64 -1.55 -8.44 11.85
C ALA A 64 -0.75 -7.16 11.58
N ILE A 65 -0.56 -6.81 10.30
CA ILE A 65 0.10 -5.56 9.89
C ILE A 65 -0.68 -4.35 10.41
N LEU A 66 -2.01 -4.34 10.24
CA LEU A 66 -2.85 -3.24 10.70
C LEU A 66 -2.79 -3.07 12.22
N ALA A 67 -2.79 -4.17 12.97
CA ALA A 67 -2.65 -4.13 14.43
C ALA A 67 -1.32 -3.51 14.88
N VAL A 68 -0.21 -3.86 14.21
CA VAL A 68 1.12 -3.27 14.48
C VAL A 68 1.13 -1.77 14.21
N ILE A 69 0.54 -1.34 13.10
CA ILE A 69 0.46 0.09 12.74
C ILE A 69 -0.37 0.86 13.74
N ASN A 70 -1.55 0.34 14.11
CA ASN A 70 -2.43 0.99 15.07
C ASN A 70 -1.78 1.08 16.46
N GLY A 71 -1.08 0.04 16.90
CA GLY A 71 -0.30 0.10 18.14
C GLY A 71 0.78 1.18 18.10
N TYR A 72 1.54 1.26 17.01
CA TYR A 72 2.54 2.31 16.83
C TYR A 72 1.92 3.72 16.83
N LEU A 73 0.78 3.91 16.15
CA LEU A 73 0.08 5.20 16.13
C LEU A 73 -0.46 5.58 17.51
N GLN A 74 -1.00 4.62 18.26
CA GLN A 74 -1.48 4.82 19.62
C GLN A 74 -0.35 5.23 20.56
N ASP A 75 0.82 4.60 20.47
CA ASP A 75 2.01 4.97 21.25
C ASP A 75 2.52 6.39 20.94
N LYS A 76 2.13 6.94 19.78
CA LYS A 76 2.42 8.32 19.36
C LYS A 76 1.27 9.30 19.64
N GLY A 77 0.15 8.84 20.20
CA GLY A 77 -1.03 9.66 20.48
C GLY A 77 -1.81 10.06 19.23
N LEU A 78 -1.76 9.25 18.16
CA LEU A 78 -2.34 9.53 16.85
C LEU A 78 -3.55 8.63 16.50
N SER A 79 -4.17 7.97 17.49
CA SER A 79 -5.29 7.03 17.33
C SER A 79 -6.59 7.55 17.93
#